data_AF-A0A1G2VKP2-F1
#
_entry.id   AF-A0A1G2VKP2-F1
#
_cell.length_a   1.000
_cell.length_b   1.000
_cell.length_c   1.000
_cell.angle_alpha   90.00
_cell.angle_beta   90.00
_cell.angle_gamma   90.00
#
_symmetry.space_group_name_H-M   'P 1'
#
loop_
_entity.id
_entity.type
_entity.pdbx_description
1 polymer ?
#
loop_
_entity_poly.entity_id
_entity_poly.type
_entity_poly.pdbx_seq_one_letter_code
_entity_poly.pdbx_strand_id
1 'polypeptide(L)' 'MTTKMLDKKTRELEKEVELLRSFAIGQAGKDSEGEYNPAFVKRALAAAKEKPKYEFKDPTSFLRHIRGK' A
#
# COMPACT_ATOMS: atom_id res chain seq x y z
N MET A 1 -5.12 22.76 28.40
CA MET A 1 -5.24 21.63 27.46
C MET A 1 -3.92 20.89 27.43
N THR A 2 -3.91 19.56 27.56
CA THR A 2 -2.68 18.78 27.66
C THR A 2 -2.06 18.60 26.27
N THR A 3 -0.74 18.72 26.17
CA THR A 3 0.05 18.50 24.94
C THR A 3 -0.24 17.14 24.30
N LYS A 4 -0.46 16.11 25.11
CA LYS A 4 -0.86 14.76 24.64
C LYS A 4 -2.19 14.74 23.86
N MET A 5 -3.16 15.58 24.22
CA MET A 5 -4.41 15.68 23.48
C MET A 5 -4.23 16.39 22.13
N LEU A 6 -3.32 17.37 22.07
CA LEU A 6 -2.96 18.04 20.82
C LEU A 6 -2.26 17.06 19.88
N ASP A 7 -1.27 16.30 20.36
CA ASP A 7 -0.57 15.29 19.53
C ASP A 7 -1.52 14.23 18.96
N LYS A 8 -2.49 13.78 19.77
CA LYS A 8 -3.50 12.83 19.31
C LYS A 8 -4.34 13.42 18.17
N LYS A 9 -4.82 14.65 18.32
CA LYS A 9 -5.59 15.33 17.27
C LYS A 9 -4.77 15.57 16.01
N THR A 10 -3.50 15.95 16.15
CA THR A 10 -2.61 16.13 14.99
C THR A 10 -2.43 14.82 14.22
N ARG A 11 -2.22 13.69 14.90
CA ARG A 11 -2.11 12.37 14.25
C ARG A 11 -3.39 11.91 13.57
N GLU A 12 -4.55 12.24 14.15
CA GLU A 12 -5.84 11.94 13.53
C GLU A 12 -6.04 12.76 12.26
N LEU A 13 -5.72 14.06 12.29
CA LEU A 13 -5.73 14.94 11.12
C LEU A 13 -4.76 14.49 10.03
N GLU A 14 -3.54 14.06 10.39
CA GLU A 14 -2.56 13.53 9.43
C GLU A 14 -3.13 12.32 8.66
N LYS A 15 -3.76 11.38 9.37
CA LYS A 15 -4.39 10.21 8.74
C LYS A 15 -5.54 10.60 7.81
N GLU A 16 -6.38 11.55 8.21
CA GLU A 16 -7.48 12.03 7.38
C GLU A 16 -6.97 12.70 6.10
N VAL A 17 -5.90 13.49 6.21
CA VAL A 17 -5.25 14.14 5.06
C VAL A 17 -4.61 13.12 4.13
N GLU A 18 -3.98 12.07 4.65
CA GLU A 18 -3.44 10.97 3.82
C GLU A 18 -4.52 10.23 3.03
N LEU A 19 -5.67 9.96 3.65
CA LEU A 19 -6.81 9.33 2.97
C LEU A 19 -7.38 10.23 1.88
N LEU A 20 -7.55 11.52 2.16
CA LEU A 20 -8.01 12.51 1.18
C LEU A 20 -7.03 12.65 0.01
N ARG A 21 -5.73 12.66 0.29
CA ARG A 21 -4.68 12.68 -0.74
C ARG A 21 -4.78 11.43 -1.62
N SER A 22 -4.93 10.25 -1.01
CA SER A 22 -5.06 8.99 -1.74
C SER A 22 -6.31 8.97 -2.64
N PHE A 23 -7.43 9.51 -2.15
CA PHE A 23 -8.64 9.68 -2.94
C PHE A 23 -8.45 10.67 -4.11
N ALA A 24 -7.81 11.81 -3.85
CA ALA A 24 -7.52 12.81 -4.87
C ALA A 24 -6.58 12.27 -5.95
N ILE A 25 -5.56 11.48 -5.59
CA ILE A 25 -4.70 10.77 -6.54
C ILE A 25 -5.51 9.77 -7.36
N GLY A 26 -6.42 9.02 -6.73
CA GLY A 26 -7.33 8.11 -7.43
C GLY A 26 -8.24 8.81 -8.44
N GLN A 27 -8.62 10.07 -8.19
CA GLN A 27 -9.44 10.88 -9.11
C GLN A 27 -8.61 11.60 -10.19
N ALA A 28 -7.46 12.17 -9.83
CA ALA A 28 -6.55 12.85 -10.77
C ALA A 28 -5.81 11.84 -11.67
N GLY A 29 -5.75 10.57 -11.25
CA GLY A 29 -5.13 9.49 -11.99
C GLY A 29 -3.60 9.53 -12.04
N LYS A 30 -2.94 10.46 -11.33
CA LYS A 30 -1.49 10.66 -11.38
C LYS A 30 -0.91 11.23 -10.09
N ASP A 31 0.20 10.65 -9.62
CA ASP A 31 1.06 11.17 -8.56
C ASP A 31 2.55 11.11 -8.94
N SER A 32 3.44 11.33 -7.97
CA SER A 32 4.89 11.23 -8.15
C SER A 32 5.40 9.82 -8.43
N GLU A 33 4.62 8.79 -8.08
CA GLU A 33 4.93 7.37 -8.33
C GLU A 33 4.39 6.89 -9.68
N GLY A 34 3.46 7.62 -10.30
CA GLY A 34 3.01 7.39 -11.67
C GLY A 34 1.50 7.55 -11.83
N GLU A 35 0.92 6.83 -12.79
CA GLU A 35 -0.53 6.84 -13.04
C GLU A 35 -1.25 5.71 -12.31
N TYR A 36 -2.40 6.03 -11.72
CA TYR A 36 -3.23 5.02 -11.04
C TYR A 36 -3.76 4.01 -12.06
N ASN A 37 -3.39 2.74 -11.91
CA ASN A 37 -3.85 1.66 -12.78
C ASN A 37 -4.91 0.78 -12.06
N PRO A 38 -6.22 1.02 -12.26
CA PRO A 38 -7.28 0.26 -11.60
C PRO A 38 -7.26 -1.23 -11.94
N ALA A 39 -6.83 -1.58 -13.16
CA ALA A 39 -6.74 -2.98 -13.58
C ALA A 39 -5.63 -3.73 -12.83
N PHE A 40 -4.50 -3.07 -12.56
CA PHE A 40 -3.45 -3.63 -11.72
C PHE A 40 -3.95 -3.86 -10.28
N VAL A 41 -4.59 -2.85 -9.68
CA VAL A 41 -5.11 -2.94 -8.30
C VAL A 41 -6.10 -4.10 -8.18
N LYS A 42 -7.04 -4.21 -9.12
CA LYS A 42 -8.01 -5.31 -9.13
C LYS A 42 -7.34 -6.69 -9.18
N ARG A 43 -6.32 -6.87 -10.03
CA ARG A 43 -5.58 -8.13 -10.14
C ARG A 43 -4.78 -8.44 -8.87
N ALA A 44 -4.10 -7.44 -8.30
CA ALA A 44 -3.31 -7.60 -7.09
C ALA A 44 -4.20 -7.99 -5.89
N LEU A 45 -5.33 -7.32 -5.71
CA LEU A 45 -6.29 -7.64 -4.64
C LEU A 45 -6.95 -9.01 -4.82
N ALA A 46 -7.19 -9.43 -6.06
CA ALA A 46 -7.68 -10.79 -6.33
C ALA A 46 -6.62 -11.82 -5.94
N ALA A 47 -5.38 -11.65 -6.41
CA ALA A 47 -4.27 -12.56 -6.11
C ALA A 47 -3.97 -12.66 -4.61
N ALA A 48 -4.09 -11.56 -3.86
CA ALA A 48 -3.89 -11.54 -2.41
C ALA A 48 -4.91 -12.39 -1.63
N LYS A 49 -6.09 -12.65 -2.21
CA LYS A 49 -7.13 -13.51 -1.61
C LYS A 49 -6.99 -14.98 -2.01
N GLU A 50 -6.16 -15.28 -3.00
CA GLU A 50 -5.94 -16.66 -3.42
C GLU A 50 -5.12 -17.42 -2.36
N LYS A 51 -5.31 -18.75 -2.30
CA LYS A 51 -4.49 -19.58 -1.42
C LYS A 51 -3.03 -19.53 -1.90
N PRO A 52 -2.06 -19.16 -1.03
CA PRO A 52 -0.67 -19.14 -1.42
C PRO A 52 -0.24 -20.56 -1.82
N LYS A 53 0.33 -20.69 -3.02
CA LYS A 53 0.83 -21.96 -3.55
C LYS A 53 2.24 -22.28 -3.05
N TYR A 54 2.94 -21.27 -2.52
CA TYR A 54 4.32 -21.37 -2.11
C TYR A 54 4.60 -20.39 -0.97
N GLU A 55 5.45 -20.81 -0.04
CA GLU A 55 5.90 -20.00 1.09
C GLU A 55 7.43 -19.94 1.06
N PHE A 56 7.97 -18.72 1.08
CA PHE A 56 9.41 -18.50 1.19
C PHE A 56 9.80 -18.54 2.67
N LYS A 57 10.64 -19.51 3.03
CA LYS A 57 11.05 -19.72 4.43
C LYS A 57 12.20 -18.81 4.84
N ASP A 58 12.97 -18.32 3.87
CA ASP A 58 14.15 -17.50 4.11
C ASP A 58 14.48 -16.60 2.90
N PRO A 59 15.24 -15.51 3.09
CA PRO A 59 15.60 -14.60 2.00
C PRO A 59 16.34 -15.27 0.84
N THR A 60 17.17 -16.28 1.12
CA THR A 60 17.92 -17.02 0.10
C THR A 60 16.98 -17.83 -0.78
N SER A 61 15.96 -18.47 -0.20
CA SER A 61 14.92 -19.23 -0.90
C SER A 61 14.14 -18.35 -1.87
N PHE A 62 13.84 -17.12 -1.47
CA PHE A 62 13.18 -16.11 -2.30
C PHE A 62 14.05 -15.68 -3.48
N LEU A 63 15.29 -15.29 -3.21
CA LEU A 63 16.21 -14.83 -4.25
C LEU A 63 16.53 -15.92 -5.26
N ARG A 64 16.68 -17.17 -4.84
CA ARG A 64 16.88 -18.32 -5.74
C ARG A 64 15.69 -18.52 -6.67
N HIS A 65 14.46 -18.34 -6.17
CA HIS A 65 13.25 -18.49 -6.97
C HIS A 65 13.08 -17.36 -8.00
N ILE A 66 13.46 -16.12 -7.65
CA ILE A 66 13.40 -14.97 -8.56
C ILE A 66 14.51 -15.00 -9.62
N ARG A 67 15.72 -15.41 -9.23
CA ARG A 67 16.89 -15.47 -10.14
C ARG A 67 16.91 -16.72 -11.02
N GLY A 68 16.08 -17.72 -10.72
CA GLY A 68 16.02 -19.01 -11.43
C GLY A 68 15.13 -19.02 -12.66
N LYS A 69 14.82 -17.85 -13.25
CA LYS A 69 14.19 -17.73 -14.58
C LYS A 69 15.22 -17.30 -15.60
#